data_AF-A0A9P2W2R1-F1
#
_entry.id   AF-A0A9P2W2R1-F1
#
_cell.length_a   1.000
_cell.length_b   1.000
_cell.length_c   1.000
_cell.angle_alpha   90.00
_cell.angle_beta   90.00
_cell.angle_gamma   90.00
#
_symmetry.space_group_name_H-M   'P 1'
#
loop_
_entity.id
_entity.type
_entity.pdbx_description
1 polymer ?
#
loop_
_entity_poly.entity_id
_entity_poly.type
_entity_poly.pdbx_seq_one_letter_code
_entity_poly.pdbx_strand_id
1 'polypeptide(L)'
;MHEKIAHYQQRLQKIQTDGLNTTMHHQLLDELRKETMELAATLAAEIALQEGKDSPIIAMAKSFQRPYYVKKYKCPEERNDLAFLIYKKIPHSRKENLT
;
A
#
# COMPACT_ATOMS: atom_id res chain seq x y z
N MET A 1 14.34 -3.00 -7.66
CA MET A 1 13.33 -2.51 -8.61
C MET A 1 13.46 -3.20 -9.96
N HIS A 2 14.64 -3.15 -10.59
CA HIS A 2 14.91 -3.84 -11.86
C HIS A 2 14.63 -5.36 -11.82
N GLU A 3 15.05 -6.06 -10.77
CA GLU A 3 14.75 -7.50 -10.60
C GLU A 3 13.24 -7.79 -10.52
N LYS A 4 12.47 -6.89 -9.90
CA LYS A 4 11.02 -7.01 -9.79
C LYS A 4 10.35 -6.77 -11.14
N ILE A 5 10.78 -5.75 -11.88
CA ILE A 5 10.30 -5.47 -13.25
C ILE A 5 10.55 -6.67 -14.16
N ALA A 6 11.74 -7.26 -14.10
CA ALA A 6 12.08 -8.46 -14.87
C ALA A 6 11.19 -9.66 -14.49
N HIS A 7 10.92 -9.85 -13.19
CA HIS A 7 10.01 -10.89 -12.70
C HIS A 7 8.58 -10.74 -13.28
N TYR A 8 8.02 -9.52 -13.32
CA TYR A 8 6.69 -9.32 -13.91
C TYR A 8 6.67 -9.47 -15.43
N GLN A 9 7.70 -8.98 -16.12
CA GLN A 9 7.83 -9.16 -17.56
C GLN A 9 7.86 -10.65 -17.93
N GLN A 10 8.62 -11.45 -17.19
CA GLN A 10 8.68 -12.90 -17.37
C GLN A 10 7.32 -13.58 -17.12
N ARG A 11 6.57 -13.14 -16.11
CA ARG A 11 5.23 -13.70 -15.81
C ARG A 11 4.17 -13.28 -16.83
N LEU A 12 4.22 -12.04 -17.31
CA LEU A 12 3.33 -11.54 -18.37
C LEU A 12 3.54 -12.33 -19.67
N GLN A 13 4.78 -12.65 -20.02
CA GLN A 13 5.08 -13.54 -21.15
C GLN A 13 4.47 -14.93 -20.99
N LYS A 14 4.58 -15.55 -19.80
CA LYS A 14 3.99 -16.87 -19.54
C LYS A 14 2.46 -16.90 -19.68
N ILE A 15 1.79 -15.81 -19.33
CA ILE A 15 0.32 -15.69 -19.40
C ILE A 15 -0.16 -15.48 -20.84
N GLN A 16 0.63 -14.81 -21.69
CA GLN A 16 0.32 -14.70 -23.11
C GLN A 16 0.48 -16.02 -23.87
N THR A 17 1.38 -16.91 -23.43
CA THR A 17 1.63 -18.20 -24.07
C THR A 17 0.66 -19.30 -23.65
N ASP A 18 0.22 -19.30 -22.38
CA ASP A 18 -0.74 -20.28 -21.85
C ASP A 18 -2.15 -19.71 -21.93
N GLY A 19 -2.76 -19.84 -23.11
CA GLY A 19 -4.09 -19.30 -23.42
C GLY A 19 -5.10 -19.42 -22.26
N LEU A 20 -5.59 -18.27 -21.80
CA LEU A 20 -6.84 -18.12 -21.06
C LEU A 20 -7.03 -19.04 -19.84
N ASN A 21 -5.98 -19.35 -19.07
CA ASN A 21 -6.21 -19.84 -17.70
C ASN A 21 -6.67 -18.66 -16.82
N THR A 22 -7.99 -18.47 -16.75
CA THR A 22 -8.64 -17.37 -16.04
C THR A 22 -8.16 -17.24 -14.59
N THR A 23 -7.84 -18.33 -13.90
CA THR A 23 -7.30 -18.32 -12.54
C THR A 23 -5.91 -17.67 -12.47
N MET A 24 -5.00 -18.01 -13.39
CA MET A 24 -3.66 -17.40 -13.43
C MET A 24 -3.71 -15.92 -13.79
N HIS A 25 -4.66 -15.55 -14.66
CA HIS A 25 -4.92 -14.15 -15.00
C HIS A 25 -5.41 -13.35 -13.80
N HIS A 26 -6.35 -13.88 -13.01
CA HIS A 26 -6.83 -13.23 -11.80
C HIS A 26 -5.72 -13.11 -10.74
N GLN A 27 -4.91 -14.16 -10.56
CA GLN A 27 -3.77 -14.12 -9.64
C GLN A 27 -2.75 -13.05 -10.03
N LEU A 28 -2.42 -12.93 -11.33
CA LEU A 28 -1.53 -11.86 -11.80
C LEU A 28 -2.14 -10.47 -11.55
N LEU A 29 -3.42 -10.29 -11.86
CA LEU A 29 -4.11 -9.02 -11.66
C LEU A 29 -4.14 -8.61 -10.17
N ASP A 30 -4.38 -9.57 -9.27
CA ASP A 30 -4.37 -9.31 -7.82
C ASP A 30 -2.98 -8.93 -7.31
N GLU A 31 -1.93 -9.57 -7.80
CA GLU A 31 -0.55 -9.20 -7.46
C GLU A 31 -0.18 -7.81 -7.98
N LEU A 32 -0.45 -7.53 -9.26
CA LEU A 32 -0.22 -6.21 -9.86
C LEU A 32 -0.98 -5.12 -9.10
N ARG A 33 -2.21 -5.41 -8.68
CA ARG A 33 -3.01 -4.50 -7.85
C ARG A 33 -2.36 -4.26 -6.49
N LYS A 34 -1.95 -5.30 -5.77
CA LYS A 34 -1.27 -5.17 -4.47
C LYS A 34 0.00 -4.34 -4.58
N GLU A 35 0.76 -4.52 -5.64
CA GLU A 35 2.02 -3.81 -5.85
C GLU A 35 1.83 -2.37 -6.28
N THR A 36 0.84 -2.10 -7.13
CA THR A 36 0.46 -0.73 -7.49
C THR A 36 0.01 0.02 -6.24
N MET A 37 -0.73 -0.64 -5.35
CA MET A 37 -1.11 -0.08 -4.06
C MET A 37 0.10 0.19 -3.16
N GLU A 38 1.06 -0.74 -3.10
CA GLU A 38 2.29 -0.57 -2.31
C GLU A 38 3.18 0.56 -2.84
N LEU A 39 3.27 0.69 -4.17
CA LEU A 39 4.01 1.78 -4.82
C LEU A 39 3.31 3.12 -4.59
N ALA A 40 1.99 3.18 -4.81
CA ALA A 40 1.20 4.38 -4.56
C ALA A 40 1.31 4.81 -3.09
N ALA A 41 1.30 3.85 -2.15
CA ALA A 41 1.47 4.13 -0.73
C ALA A 41 2.84 4.72 -0.41
N THR A 42 3.89 4.18 -1.04
CA THR A 42 5.28 4.67 -0.86
C THR A 42 5.42 6.08 -1.40
N LEU A 43 4.95 6.34 -2.63
CA LEU A 43 5.01 7.67 -3.25
C LEU A 43 4.21 8.71 -2.45
N ALA A 44 2.99 8.35 -2.01
CA ALA A 44 2.18 9.25 -1.20
C ALA A 44 2.84 9.53 0.16
N ALA A 45 3.52 8.56 0.77
CA ALA A 45 4.27 8.78 2.00
C ALA A 45 5.49 9.70 1.78
N GLU A 46 6.23 9.54 0.68
CA GLU A 46 7.33 10.43 0.30
C GLU A 46 6.85 11.88 0.11
N ILE A 47 5.74 12.07 -0.63
CA ILE A 47 5.10 13.38 -0.80
C ILE A 47 4.69 13.95 0.56
N ALA A 48 4.06 13.14 1.42
CA ALA A 48 3.66 13.57 2.77
C ALA A 48 4.87 14.03 3.61
N LEU A 49 5.98 13.31 3.52
CA LEU A 49 7.21 13.65 4.24
C LEU A 49 7.83 14.94 3.70
N GLN A 50 7.78 15.18 2.38
CA GLN A 50 8.24 16.40 1.76
C GLN A 50 7.37 17.62 2.12
N GLU A 51 6.05 17.44 2.17
CA GLU A 51 5.08 18.47 2.59
C GLU A 51 5.13 18.75 4.10
N GLY A 52 5.67 17.82 4.90
CA GLY A 52 5.83 18.00 6.33
C GLY A 52 4.52 17.87 7.13
N LYS A 53 4.50 18.42 8.36
CA LYS A 53 3.43 18.15 9.35
C LYS A 53 2.03 18.59 8.90
N ASP A 54 1.96 19.56 8.00
CA ASP A 54 0.71 20.12 7.48
C ASP A 54 0.20 19.40 6.23
N SER A 55 0.88 18.33 5.81
CA SER A 55 0.44 17.50 4.69
C SER A 55 -0.99 16.97 4.94
N PRO A 56 -1.93 17.21 4.02
CA PRO A 56 -3.26 16.61 4.10
C PRO A 56 -3.20 15.08 4.05
N ILE A 57 -2.15 14.51 3.43
CA ILE A 57 -1.91 13.06 3.40
C ILE A 57 -1.58 12.54 4.80
N ILE A 58 -0.75 13.25 5.57
CA ILE A 58 -0.46 12.89 6.97
C ILE A 58 -1.71 13.02 7.85
N ALA A 59 -2.49 14.09 7.69
CA ALA A 59 -3.73 14.28 8.44
C ALA A 59 -4.75 13.17 8.14
N MET A 60 -4.93 12.84 6.86
CA MET A 60 -5.76 11.72 6.41
C MET A 60 -5.25 10.39 6.97
N ALA A 61 -3.97 10.05 6.80
CA ALA A 61 -3.39 8.79 7.26
C ALA A 61 -3.54 8.60 8.78
N LYS A 62 -3.34 9.67 9.58
CA LYS A 62 -3.56 9.63 11.05
C LYS A 62 -5.02 9.46 11.45
N SER A 63 -5.98 9.85 10.60
CA SER A 63 -7.41 9.65 10.89
C SER A 63 -7.78 8.16 10.97
N PHE A 64 -7.05 7.30 10.25
CA PHE A 64 -7.17 5.84 10.31
C PHE A 64 -6.61 5.21 11.60
N GLN A 65 -5.86 5.98 12.40
CA GLN A 65 -5.36 5.58 13.71
C GLN A 65 -6.42 5.72 14.82
N ARG A 66 -7.47 6.54 14.61
CA ARG A 66 -8.45 6.84 15.68
C ARG A 66 -9.43 5.67 15.87
N PRO A 67 -9.66 5.21 17.11
CA PRO A 67 -10.49 4.03 17.42
C PRO A 67 -12.00 4.19 17.17
N TYR A 68 -12.46 5.31 16.59
CA TYR A 68 -13.90 5.55 16.35
C TYR A 68 -14.54 4.63 15.31
N TYR A 69 -13.76 3.88 14.53
CA TYR A 69 -14.27 2.88 13.58
C TYR A 69 -14.05 1.41 14.00
N VAL A 70 -13.51 1.16 15.20
CA VAL A 70 -13.08 -0.18 15.63
C VAL A 70 -14.22 -1.02 16.21
N LYS A 71 -15.35 -0.41 16.62
CA LYS A 71 -16.50 -1.16 17.17
C LYS A 71 -17.42 -1.81 16.14
N LYS A 72 -17.29 -1.50 14.84
CA LYS A 72 -18.26 -1.97 13.82
C LYS A 72 -17.68 -2.92 12.76
N TYR A 73 -16.36 -3.04 12.66
CA TYR A 73 -15.73 -3.90 11.65
C TYR A 73 -14.55 -4.67 12.23
N LYS A 74 -14.56 -5.98 11.96
CA LYS A 74 -13.55 -7.01 12.28
C LYS A 74 -12.11 -6.52 12.03
N CYS A 75 -11.16 -7.10 12.78
CA CYS A 75 -9.73 -6.75 12.90
C CYS A 75 -9.01 -6.20 11.64
N PRO A 76 -7.97 -5.37 11.81
CA PRO A 76 -7.37 -4.56 10.74
C PRO A 76 -6.40 -5.31 9.81
N GLU A 77 -6.26 -6.62 9.95
CA GLU A 77 -5.28 -7.41 9.18
C GLU A 77 -5.67 -7.57 7.69
N GLU A 78 -6.93 -7.33 7.34
CA GLU A 78 -7.45 -7.46 5.96
C GLU A 78 -7.73 -6.12 5.27
N ARG A 79 -7.33 -4.98 5.85
CA ARG A 79 -7.51 -3.68 5.19
C ARG A 79 -6.40 -3.46 4.17
N ASN A 80 -6.56 -4.03 2.97
CA ASN A 80 -5.92 -3.55 1.74
C ASN A 80 -6.50 -2.18 1.35
N ASP A 81 -6.50 -1.23 2.28
CA ASP A 81 -6.87 0.15 2.04
C ASP A 81 -5.57 0.93 1.84
N LEU A 82 -5.50 1.66 0.72
CA LEU A 82 -4.35 2.49 0.37
C LEU A 82 -3.98 3.44 1.51
N ALA A 83 -4.97 4.01 2.21
CA ALA A 83 -4.71 4.94 3.30
C ALA A 83 -4.00 4.28 4.50
N PHE A 84 -4.30 3.01 4.78
CA PHE A 84 -3.62 2.23 5.81
C PHE A 84 -2.19 1.86 5.41
N LEU A 85 -1.97 1.54 4.13
CA LEU A 85 -0.63 1.31 3.58
C LEU A 85 0.22 2.58 3.66
N ILE A 86 -0.34 3.74 3.28
CA ILE A 86 0.32 5.05 3.41
C ILE A 86 0.71 5.31 4.86
N TYR A 87 -0.22 5.10 5.79
CA TYR A 87 0.03 5.24 7.22
C TYR A 87 1.23 4.39 7.68
N LYS A 88 1.30 3.11 7.29
CA LYS A 88 2.45 2.22 7.62
C LYS A 88 3.79 2.71 7.08
N LYS A 89 3.79 3.45 5.96
CA LYS A 89 5.01 3.96 5.30
C LYS A 89 5.52 5.28 5.90
N ILE A 90 4.64 6.05 6.55
CA ILE A 90 5.04 7.30 7.20
C ILE A 90 5.64 6.99 8.57
N PRO A 91 6.93 7.29 8.83
CA PRO A 91 7.53 7.08 10.14
C PRO A 91 6.77 7.87 11.20
N HIS A 92 6.13 7.16 12.12
CA HIS A 92 5.55 7.78 13.30
C HIS A 92 6.69 8.09 14.23
N SER A 93 6.97 9.36 14.46
CA SER A 93 7.83 9.79 15.55
C SER A 93 7.28 9.17 16.82
N ARG A 94 7.90 8.06 17.30
CA ARG A 94 7.80 7.67 18.69
C ARG A 94 8.24 8.92 19.44
N LYS A 95 7.36 9.48 20.28
CA LYS A 95 7.66 10.66 21.10
C LYS A 95 9.04 10.47 21.71
N GLU A 96 10.06 11.12 21.16
CA GLU A 96 11.32 11.29 21.85
C GLU A 96 11.02 12.32 22.93
N ASN A 97 10.86 11.75 24.12
CA ASN A 97 10.72 12.34 25.43
C ASN A 97 10.97 13.86 25.51
N LEU A 98 9.94 14.58 25.95
CA LEU A 98 10.15 15.77 26.76
C LEU A 98 10.96 15.36 27.99
N THR A 99 12.18 15.88 28.11
CA THR A 99 12.73 16.55 29.31
C THR A 99 14.13 17.03 29.00
#